data_AF-A0AAW6NH16-F1
#
_entry.id   AF-A0AAW6NH16-F1
#
_cell.length_a   1.000
_cell.length_b   1.000
_cell.length_c   1.000
_cell.angle_alpha   90.00
_cell.angle_beta   90.00
_cell.angle_gamma   90.00
#
_symmetry.space_group_name_H-M   'P 1'
#
loop_
_entity.id
_entity.type
_entity.pdbx_description
1 polymer ?
#
loop_
_entity_poly.entity_id
_entity_poly.type
_entity_poly.pdbx_seq_one_letter_code
_entity_poly.pdbx_strand_id
1 'polypeptide(L)'
;MPERRKENRSCPIPTRFSEGERDRLTQAARAAGVTMSDFIRASALSQPLPPPRPQRANRPTVKDGEQLASLLLAVGRIGNNANQLAHVANSGSWPDAHALQQAVADIQWMRHTLMQALGIREPAPTKQERSGP
;
A
#
# COMPACT_ATOMS: atom_id res chain seq x y z
N MET A 1 5.64 31.84 -22.62
CA MET A 1 6.16 30.47 -22.85
C MET A 1 5.05 29.69 -23.54
N PRO A 2 5.18 29.23 -24.79
CA PRO A 2 4.09 28.53 -25.44
C PRO A 2 3.86 27.19 -24.73
N GLU A 3 2.60 26.91 -24.37
CA GLU A 3 2.20 25.63 -23.80
C GLU A 3 2.52 24.52 -24.80
N ARG A 4 3.42 23.60 -24.45
CA ARG A 4 3.66 22.41 -25.27
C ARG A 4 2.38 21.57 -25.27
N ARG A 5 1.61 21.67 -26.36
CA ARG A 5 0.46 20.82 -26.64
C ARG A 5 0.90 19.37 -26.49
N LYS A 6 0.24 18.60 -25.62
CA LYS A 6 0.55 17.18 -25.41
C LYS A 6 0.25 16.42 -26.70
N GLU A 7 1.30 16.15 -27.46
CA GLU A 7 1.24 15.25 -28.62
C GLU A 7 0.81 13.85 -28.15
N ASN A 8 -0.25 13.33 -28.77
CA ASN A 8 -0.73 11.98 -28.48
C ASN A 8 0.18 10.97 -29.18
N ARG A 9 0.84 10.12 -28.41
CA ARG A 9 1.82 9.14 -28.91
C ARG A 9 1.18 7.76 -28.93
N SER A 10 0.46 7.46 -30.02
CA SER A 10 -0.38 6.26 -30.17
C SER A 10 0.30 5.06 -30.85
N CYS A 11 1.53 5.22 -31.39
CA CYS A 11 2.25 4.15 -32.09
C CYS A 11 3.31 3.49 -31.17
N PRO A 12 3.03 2.33 -30.56
CA PRO A 12 4.03 1.60 -29.77
C PRO A 12 5.03 0.88 -30.68
N ILE A 13 6.32 0.92 -30.31
CA ILE A 13 7.39 0.13 -30.95
C ILE A 13 7.79 -0.98 -29.96
N PRO A 14 7.47 -2.26 -30.23
CA PRO A 14 7.90 -3.37 -29.39
C PRO A 14 9.40 -3.61 -29.58
N THR A 15 10.13 -3.81 -28.48
CA THR A 15 11.58 -4.12 -28.51
C THR A 15 11.88 -5.15 -27.43
N ARG A 16 12.76 -6.10 -27.73
CA ARG A 16 13.20 -7.12 -26.78
C ARG A 16 14.49 -6.67 -26.09
N PHE A 17 14.56 -6.89 -24.79
CA PHE A 17 15.73 -6.64 -23.96
C PHE A 17 16.00 -7.88 -23.11
N SER A 18 17.27 -8.17 -22.89
CA SER A 18 17.68 -9.04 -21.79
C SER A 18 17.37 -8.38 -20.44
N GLU A 19 17.37 -9.18 -19.37
CA GLU A 19 17.14 -8.68 -18.02
C GLU A 19 18.17 -7.62 -17.62
N GLY A 20 19.46 -7.87 -17.89
CA GLY A 20 20.53 -6.92 -17.59
C GLY A 20 20.42 -5.59 -18.35
N GLU A 21 19.97 -5.61 -19.61
CA GLU A 21 19.73 -4.39 -20.38
C GLU A 21 18.56 -3.59 -19.80
N ARG A 22 17.47 -4.27 -19.45
CA ARG A 22 16.31 -3.65 -18.82
C ARG A 22 16.70 -2.98 -17.50
N ASP A 23 17.53 -3.63 -16.71
CA ASP A 23 17.94 -3.12 -15.40
C ASP A 23 18.86 -1.89 -15.54
N ARG A 24 19.80 -1.92 -16.50
CA ARG A 24 20.62 -0.74 -16.85
C ARG A 24 19.77 0.45 -17.29
N LEU A 25 18.80 0.22 -18.19
CA LEU A 25 17.87 1.26 -18.65
C LEU A 25 17.01 1.81 -17.50
N THR A 26 16.57 0.92 -16.61
CA THR A 26 15.78 1.30 -15.44
C THR A 26 16.59 2.17 -14.48
N GLN A 27 17.85 1.81 -14.21
CA GLN A 27 18.73 2.57 -13.33
C GLN A 27 19.06 3.94 -13.92
N ALA A 28 19.38 3.99 -15.22
CA ALA A 28 19.67 5.25 -15.91
C ALA A 28 18.45 6.20 -15.93
N ALA A 29 17.26 5.68 -16.21
CA ALA A 29 16.02 6.47 -16.18
C ALA A 29 15.73 7.02 -14.78
N ARG A 30 15.94 6.21 -13.72
CA ARG A 30 15.79 6.64 -12.33
C ARG A 30 16.78 7.73 -11.94
N ALA A 31 18.06 7.58 -12.30
CA ALA A 31 19.08 8.58 -12.04
C ALA A 31 18.76 9.93 -12.73
N ALA A 32 18.12 9.86 -13.90
CA ALA A 32 17.63 11.03 -14.64
C ALA A 32 16.27 11.57 -14.14
N GLY A 33 15.59 10.91 -13.20
CA GLY A 33 14.29 11.35 -12.68
C GLY A 33 13.13 11.25 -13.69
N VAL A 34 13.26 10.40 -14.71
CA VAL A 34 12.27 10.23 -15.78
C VAL A 34 11.75 8.79 -15.86
N THR A 35 10.71 8.56 -16.66
CA THR A 35 10.23 7.20 -16.93
C THR A 35 11.17 6.48 -17.89
N MET A 36 11.19 5.14 -17.85
CA MET A 36 11.98 4.33 -18.78
C MET A 36 11.62 4.62 -20.25
N SER A 37 10.33 4.80 -20.55
CA SER A 37 9.88 5.15 -21.91
C SER A 37 10.34 6.53 -22.36
N ASP A 38 10.35 7.53 -21.47
CA ASP A 38 10.86 8.86 -21.79
C ASP A 38 12.38 8.83 -21.97
N PHE A 39 13.11 8.06 -21.14
CA PHE A 39 14.56 7.88 -21.25
C PHE A 39 14.96 7.21 -22.58
N ILE A 40 14.29 6.10 -22.93
CA ILE A 40 14.54 5.39 -24.20
C ILE A 40 14.24 6.30 -25.38
N ARG A 41 13.10 7.01 -25.37
CA ARG A 41 12.71 7.89 -26.47
C ARG A 41 13.69 9.06 -26.63
N ALA A 42 14.01 9.75 -25.53
CA ALA A 42 14.93 10.88 -25.57
C ALA A 42 16.30 10.46 -26.11
N SER A 43 16.81 9.31 -25.65
CA SER A 43 18.06 8.72 -26.15
C SER A 43 17.96 8.35 -27.65
N ALA A 44 16.91 7.64 -28.06
CA ALA A 44 16.73 7.17 -29.43
C ALA A 44 16.52 8.31 -30.45
N LEU A 45 15.88 9.41 -30.03
CA LEU A 45 15.62 10.57 -30.88
C LEU A 45 16.66 11.69 -30.71
N SER A 46 17.70 11.49 -29.90
CA SER A 46 18.68 12.54 -29.54
C SER A 46 18.02 13.83 -29.04
N GLN A 47 16.95 13.69 -28.25
CA GLN A 47 16.19 14.79 -27.69
C GLN A 47 16.58 15.03 -26.23
N PRO A 48 16.46 16.28 -25.72
CA PRO A 48 16.65 16.53 -24.30
C PRO A 48 15.63 15.76 -23.47
N LEU A 49 16.08 15.24 -22.33
CA LEU A 49 15.19 14.60 -21.37
C LEU A 49 14.10 15.59 -20.92
N PRO A 50 12.85 15.13 -20.75
CA PRO A 50 11.81 15.96 -20.16
C PRO A 50 12.21 16.32 -18.72
N PRO A 51 11.64 17.42 -18.16
CA PRO A 51 11.91 17.77 -16.77
C PRO A 51 11.57 16.59 -15.84
N PRO A 52 12.36 16.37 -14.77
CA PRO A 52 12.10 15.31 -13.81
C PRO A 52 10.66 15.36 -13.35
N ARG A 53 9.94 14.24 -13.46
CA ARG A 53 8.56 14.20 -12.99
C ARG A 53 8.61 14.06 -11.47
N PRO A 54 7.85 14.85 -10.69
CA PRO A 54 7.71 14.58 -9.27
C PRO A 54 7.27 13.13 -9.13
N GLN A 55 8.12 12.33 -8.50
CA GLN A 55 7.83 10.95 -8.20
C GLN A 55 6.52 10.98 -7.41
N ARG A 56 5.43 10.49 -8.00
CA ARG A 56 4.16 10.41 -7.27
C ARG A 56 4.47 9.59 -6.02
N ALA A 57 4.49 10.24 -4.86
CA ALA A 57 4.86 9.68 -3.57
C ALA A 57 3.91 8.56 -3.08
N ASN A 58 3.11 7.97 -3.97
CA ASN A 58 1.99 7.10 -3.66
C ASN A 58 2.08 5.72 -4.31
N ARG A 59 3.29 5.25 -4.64
CA ARG A 59 3.51 3.81 -4.85
C ARG A 59 4.39 3.32 -3.72
N PRO A 60 3.83 2.63 -2.71
CA PRO A 60 4.63 2.11 -1.61
C PRO A 60 5.74 1.24 -2.20
N THR A 61 6.96 1.55 -1.81
CA THR A 61 8.16 0.82 -2.19
C THR A 61 8.07 -0.56 -1.54
N VAL A 62 8.59 -1.59 -2.20
CA VAL A 62 8.42 -3.04 -1.91
C VAL A 62 8.66 -3.46 -0.43
N LYS A 63 9.23 -2.61 0.44
CA LYS A 63 9.30 -2.82 1.89
C LYS A 63 7.98 -2.62 2.65
N ASP A 64 7.09 -1.74 2.20
CA ASP A 64 5.81 -1.46 2.86
C ASP A 64 4.72 -2.45 2.43
N GLY A 65 4.99 -3.30 1.43
CA GLY A 65 3.99 -4.19 0.84
C GLY A 65 3.52 -5.28 1.79
N GLU A 66 4.42 -5.91 2.54
CA GLU A 66 4.07 -6.95 3.51
C GLU A 66 3.28 -6.37 4.68
N GLN A 67 3.74 -5.25 5.24
CA GLN A 67 3.06 -4.58 6.35
C GLN A 67 1.69 -4.04 5.94
N LEU A 68 1.58 -3.47 4.74
CA LEU A 68 0.30 -3.05 4.17
C LEU A 68 -0.62 -4.25 3.87
N ALA A 69 -0.08 -5.37 3.41
CA ALA A 69 -0.85 -6.59 3.21
C ALA A 69 -1.35 -7.17 4.54
N SER A 70 -0.51 -7.16 5.59
CA SER A 70 -0.90 -7.54 6.95
C SER A 70 -2.00 -6.62 7.49
N LEU A 71 -1.90 -5.31 7.22
CA LEU A 71 -2.93 -4.33 7.57
C LEU A 71 -4.27 -4.61 6.85
N LEU A 72 -4.23 -4.86 5.54
CA LEU A 72 -5.43 -5.14 4.76
C LEU A 72 -6.10 -6.45 5.21
N LEU A 73 -5.32 -7.49 5.50
CA LEU A 73 -5.82 -8.76 6.03
C LEU A 73 -6.47 -8.58 7.42
N ALA A 74 -5.82 -7.80 8.29
CA ALA A 74 -6.34 -7.39 9.58
C ALA A 74 -7.73 -6.75 9.46
N VAL A 75 -7.86 -5.70 8.65
CA VAL A 75 -9.14 -5.00 8.44
C VAL A 75 -10.23 -5.95 7.91
N GLY A 76 -9.88 -6.89 7.03
CA GLY A 76 -10.81 -7.92 6.55
C GLY A 76 -11.38 -8.80 7.66
N ARG A 77 -10.60 -9.13 8.69
CA ARG A 77 -11.06 -9.91 9.85
C ARG A 77 -12.07 -9.15 10.72
N ILE A 78 -11.90 -7.83 10.92
CA ILE A 78 -12.92 -6.99 11.60
C ILE A 78 -14.23 -7.07 10.85
N GLY A 79 -14.16 -6.80 9.54
CA GLY A 79 -15.35 -6.76 8.70
C GLY A 79 -16.12 -8.07 8.80
N ASN A 80 -15.41 -9.20 8.79
CA ASN A 80 -16.03 -10.52 8.95
C ASN A 80 -16.66 -10.72 10.33
N ASN A 81 -15.95 -10.44 11.42
CA ASN A 81 -16.50 -10.61 12.78
C ASN A 81 -17.67 -9.66 13.05
N ALA A 82 -17.56 -8.40 12.64
CA ALA A 82 -18.64 -7.42 12.74
C ALA A 82 -19.87 -7.86 11.93
N ASN A 83 -19.67 -8.46 10.76
CA ASN A 83 -20.75 -9.00 9.94
C ASN A 83 -21.41 -10.22 10.60
N GLN A 84 -20.64 -11.07 11.28
CA GLN A 84 -21.18 -12.19 12.07
C GLN A 84 -22.01 -11.69 13.26
N LEU A 85 -21.51 -10.70 14.02
CA LEU A 85 -22.25 -10.07 15.11
C LEU A 85 -23.54 -9.39 14.61
N ALA A 86 -23.46 -8.68 13.49
CA ALA A 86 -24.62 -8.04 12.87
C ALA A 86 -25.65 -9.08 12.40
N HIS A 87 -25.20 -10.20 11.81
CA HIS A 87 -26.11 -11.27 11.41
C HIS A 87 -26.83 -11.89 12.62
N VAL A 88 -26.13 -12.15 13.72
CA VAL A 88 -26.76 -12.68 14.95
C VAL A 88 -27.73 -11.67 15.56
N ALA A 89 -27.33 -10.40 15.67
CA ALA A 89 -28.19 -9.33 16.17
C ALA A 89 -29.45 -9.13 15.31
N ASN A 90 -29.31 -9.14 13.98
CA ASN A 90 -30.43 -8.99 13.04
C ASN A 90 -31.38 -10.20 13.07
N SER A 91 -30.93 -11.36 13.55
CA SER A 91 -31.80 -12.52 13.78
C SER A 91 -32.59 -12.46 15.10
N GLY A 92 -32.48 -11.35 15.85
CA GLY A 92 -33.20 -11.11 17.10
C GLY A 92 -32.55 -11.74 18.33
N SER A 93 -31.36 -12.34 18.20
CA SER A 93 -30.58 -12.88 19.31
C SER A 93 -29.46 -11.92 19.72
N TRP A 94 -29.21 -11.81 21.03
CA TRP A 94 -27.99 -11.16 21.51
C TRP A 94 -26.76 -11.97 21.05
N PRO A 95 -25.67 -11.32 20.62
CA PRO A 95 -24.48 -12.04 20.18
C PRO A 95 -23.93 -12.94 21.29
N ASP A 96 -23.52 -14.15 20.91
CA ASP A 96 -22.83 -15.06 21.82
C ASP A 96 -21.58 -14.37 22.41
N ALA A 97 -21.37 -14.53 23.73
CA ALA A 97 -20.22 -14.00 24.44
C ALA A 97 -18.89 -14.44 23.78
N HIS A 98 -18.87 -15.64 23.19
CA HIS A 98 -17.72 -16.12 22.43
C HIS A 98 -17.45 -15.28 21.17
N ALA A 99 -18.47 -14.89 20.41
CA ALA A 99 -18.33 -14.05 19.23
C ALA A 99 -17.83 -12.64 19.59
N LEU A 100 -18.29 -12.10 20.72
CA LEU A 100 -17.82 -10.81 21.24
C LEU A 100 -16.35 -10.88 21.69
N GLN A 101 -15.96 -11.93 22.42
CA GLN A 101 -14.58 -12.15 22.82
C GLN A 101 -13.64 -12.30 21.61
N GLN A 102 -14.09 -13.02 20.57
CA GLN A 102 -13.33 -13.17 19.34
C GLN A 102 -13.15 -11.83 18.60
N ALA A 103 -14.20 -11.00 18.54
CA ALA A 103 -14.11 -9.67 17.96
C ALA A 103 -13.12 -8.77 18.73
N VAL A 104 -13.14 -8.80 20.07
CA VAL A 104 -12.18 -8.08 20.92
C VAL A 104 -10.76 -8.57 20.67
N ALA A 105 -10.53 -9.90 20.61
CA ALA A 105 -9.22 -10.47 20.35
C ALA A 105 -8.66 -10.05 18.99
N ASP A 106 -9.50 -10.08 17.94
CA ASP A 106 -9.11 -9.61 16.61
C ASP A 106 -8.75 -8.12 16.62
N ILE A 107 -9.56 -7.27 17.28
CA ILE A 107 -9.27 -5.83 17.49
C ILE A 107 -7.89 -5.60 18.14
N GLN A 108 -7.57 -6.33 19.20
CA GLN A 108 -6.28 -6.23 19.89
C GLN A 108 -5.13 -6.68 18.99
N TRP A 109 -5.28 -7.79 18.29
CA TRP A 109 -4.26 -8.32 17.38
C TRP A 109 -3.93 -7.34 16.24
N MET A 110 -4.94 -6.70 15.66
CA MET A 110 -4.70 -5.71 14.60
C MET A 110 -4.07 -4.44 15.13
N ARG A 111 -4.49 -3.94 16.30
CA ARG A 111 -3.84 -2.79 16.91
C ARG A 111 -2.34 -3.07 17.05
N HIS A 112 -1.98 -4.23 17.57
CA HIS A 112 -0.59 -4.65 17.71
C HIS A 112 0.15 -4.70 16.36
N THR A 113 -0.45 -5.36 15.36
CA THR A 113 0.13 -5.49 14.01
C THR A 113 0.32 -4.12 13.33
N LEU A 114 -0.65 -3.22 13.49
CA LEU A 114 -0.59 -1.84 13.00
C LEU A 114 0.52 -1.04 13.67
N MET A 115 0.65 -1.14 14.99
CA MET A 115 1.69 -0.45 15.73
C MET A 115 3.09 -0.93 15.33
N GLN A 116 3.27 -2.23 15.13
CA GLN A 116 4.52 -2.80 14.60
C GLN A 116 4.82 -2.30 13.18
N ALA A 117 3.82 -2.31 12.29
CA ALA A 117 3.96 -1.83 10.92
C ALA A 117 4.33 -0.34 10.85
N LEU A 118 3.72 0.49 11.71
CA LEU A 118 3.99 1.92 11.78
C LEU A 118 5.27 2.27 12.57
N GLY A 119 5.95 1.27 13.15
CA GLY A 119 7.14 1.48 14.00
C GLY A 119 6.84 2.20 15.32
N ILE A 120 5.59 2.19 15.76
CA ILE A 120 5.13 2.86 16.99
C ILE A 120 5.19 1.85 18.14
N ARG A 121 5.85 2.21 19.25
CA ARG A 121 5.89 1.35 20.44
C ARG A 121 4.53 1.35 21.13
N GLU A 122 4.06 0.15 21.46
CA GLU A 122 2.81 -0.03 22.20
C GLU A 122 2.95 0.51 23.63
N PRO A 123 2.07 1.41 24.11
CA PRO A 123 2.03 1.77 25.51
C PRO A 123 1.63 0.54 26.32
N ALA A 124 2.35 0.27 27.40
CA ALA A 124 2.12 -0.88 28.27
C ALA A 124 0.64 -0.94 28.71
N PRO A 125 0.04 -2.14 28.81
CA PRO A 125 -1.33 -2.26 29.29
C PRO A 125 -1.41 -1.69 30.70
N THR A 126 -2.13 -0.58 30.85
CA THR A 126 -2.52 -0.04 32.15
C THR A 126 -3.29 -1.14 32.87
N LYS A 127 -2.71 -1.67 33.96
CA LYS A 127 -3.41 -2.51 34.93
C LYS A 127 -4.70 -1.78 35.31
N GLN A 128 -5.84 -2.23 34.81
CA GLN A 128 -7.12 -1.81 35.33
C GLN A 128 -7.17 -2.29 36.78
N GLU A 129 -7.17 -1.33 37.71
CA GLU A 129 -7.41 -1.57 39.11
C GLU A 129 -8.73 -2.34 39.24
N ARG A 130 -8.64 -3.52 39.84
CA ARG A 130 -9.80 -4.22 40.36
C ARG A 130 -10.40 -3.36 41.46
N SER A 131 -11.38 -2.53 41.12
CA SER A 131 -12.29 -1.99 42.12
C SER A 131 -13.58 -2.80 42.07
N GLY A 132 -13.75 -3.68 43.06
CA GLY A 132 -15.08 -4.08 43.52
C GLY A 132 -15.78 -2.90 44.21
N PRO A 133 -17.03 -3.03 44.66
CA PRO A 133 -17.65 -4.25 45.20
C PRO A 133 -18.75 -4.88 44.33
#